data_AF-S4PU66-F1
#
_entry.id   AF-S4PU66-F1
#
_cell.length_a   1.000
_cell.length_b   1.000
_cell.length_c   1.000
_cell.angle_alpha   90.00
_cell.angle_beta   90.00
_cell.angle_gamma   90.00
#
_symmetry.space_group_name_H-M   'P 1'
#
loop_
_entity.id
_entity.type
_entity.pdbx_description
1 polymer ?
#
loop_
_entity_poly.entity_id
_entity_poly.type
_entity_poly.pdbx_seq_one_letter_code
_entity_poly.pdbx_strand_id
1 'polypeptide(L)'
;MELIGYQNPLPGPLTTTNNGHSVALTIPKYSSEEEKKGFRLPYIFGGPLDNEYEIEGLHFHWGDKNNRGSEHTLNDMRLPLEMHIIHRNKKYRSLAEALQHPDGLCVLAFFYQVVEFDAKLLTPIVKNLSAIENYNTTMQLPHTFSLSSILAGLDTERFYTYKGSLTTPPCAEAVTWVVFSDYLPI
;
A
#
# COMPACT_ATOMS: atom_id res chain seq x y z
N MET A 1 7.07 13.48 -6.68
CA MET A 1 5.98 13.27 -5.70
C MET A 1 6.65 13.09 -4.36
N GLU A 2 6.17 13.74 -3.32
CA GLU A 2 6.82 13.73 -2.00
C GLU A 2 6.20 12.65 -1.10
N LEU A 3 7.05 11.87 -0.42
CA LEU A 3 6.68 10.81 0.51
C LEU A 3 7.08 11.20 1.94
N ILE A 4 6.14 11.70 2.73
CA ILE A 4 6.42 12.20 4.08
C ILE A 4 6.15 11.13 5.12
N GLY A 5 7.12 10.93 6.03
CA GLY A 5 7.00 10.00 7.16
C GLY A 5 7.22 8.53 6.80
N TYR A 6 7.52 8.20 5.54
CA TYR A 6 7.80 6.84 5.08
C TYR A 6 9.05 6.20 5.73
N GLN A 7 9.97 7.03 6.22
CA GLN A 7 11.16 6.64 6.96
C GLN A 7 10.89 6.33 8.43
N ASN A 8 9.77 6.82 8.97
CA ASN A 8 9.42 6.60 10.36
C ASN A 8 8.75 5.22 10.52
N PRO A 9 8.96 4.52 11.65
CA PRO A 9 8.18 3.34 11.96
C PRO A 9 6.68 3.68 12.03
N LEU A 10 5.84 2.83 11.44
CA LEU A 10 4.38 2.97 11.51
C LEU A 10 3.88 2.84 12.96
N PRO A 11 2.75 3.45 13.33
CA PRO A 11 2.17 3.25 14.64
C PRO A 11 1.78 1.78 14.85
N GLY A 12 2.13 1.24 16.02
CA GLY A 12 1.80 -0.12 16.42
C GLY A 12 0.59 -0.18 17.38
N PRO A 13 -0.01 -1.36 17.56
CA PRO A 13 0.33 -2.61 16.87
C PRO A 13 -0.21 -2.62 15.43
N LEU A 14 0.62 -3.07 14.50
CA LEU A 14 0.19 -3.31 13.11
C LEU A 14 -0.57 -4.63 13.05
N THR A 15 -1.64 -4.66 12.25
CA THR A 15 -2.52 -5.83 12.15
C THR A 15 -2.57 -6.33 10.72
N THR A 16 -2.21 -7.58 10.49
CA THR A 16 -2.36 -8.28 9.21
C THR A 16 -3.59 -9.18 9.24
N THR A 17 -4.40 -9.11 8.21
CA THR A 17 -5.65 -9.88 8.08
C THR A 17 -5.70 -10.57 6.72
N ASN A 18 -6.09 -11.85 6.73
CA ASN A 18 -6.59 -12.51 5.53
C ASN A 18 -8.10 -12.27 5.45
N ASN A 19 -8.51 -11.37 4.55
CA ASN A 19 -9.91 -10.99 4.40
C ASN A 19 -10.65 -11.84 3.34
N GLY A 20 -10.05 -12.92 2.86
CA GLY A 20 -10.58 -13.78 1.79
C GLY A 20 -10.33 -13.25 0.36
N HIS A 21 -9.82 -12.03 0.22
CA HIS A 21 -9.49 -11.42 -1.07
C HIS A 21 -8.01 -11.06 -1.18
N SER A 22 -7.35 -10.74 -0.06
CA SER A 22 -5.94 -10.38 0.02
C SER A 22 -5.42 -10.60 1.45
N VAL A 23 -4.10 -10.54 1.60
CA VAL A 23 -3.46 -10.14 2.86
C VAL A 23 -3.51 -8.63 2.94
N ALA A 24 -4.15 -8.08 3.96
CA ALA A 24 -4.27 -6.64 4.17
C ALA A 24 -3.60 -6.23 5.48
N LEU A 25 -2.84 -5.13 5.45
CA LEU A 25 -2.24 -4.52 6.63
C LEU A 25 -3.07 -3.31 7.03
N THR A 26 -3.64 -3.38 8.23
CA THR A 26 -4.34 -2.26 8.87
C THR A 26 -3.36 -1.49 9.75
N ILE A 27 -3.31 -0.17 9.56
CA ILE A 27 -2.46 0.74 10.31
C ILE A 27 -3.35 1.49 11.31
N PRO A 28 -3.06 1.43 12.63
CA PRO A 28 -3.85 2.15 13.62
C PRO A 28 -3.66 3.67 13.47
N LYS A 29 -4.71 4.43 13.78
CA LYS A 29 -4.64 5.90 13.82
C LYS A 29 -4.08 6.36 15.17
N TYR A 30 -3.34 7.46 15.17
CA TYR A 30 -2.91 8.11 16.40
C TYR A 30 -4.12 8.65 17.17
N SER A 31 -4.05 8.61 18.50
CA SER A 31 -5.02 9.30 19.34
C SER A 31 -4.87 10.82 19.21
N SER A 32 -5.92 11.58 19.53
CA SER A 32 -5.86 13.05 19.50
C SER A 32 -4.76 13.64 20.40
N GLU A 33 -4.39 12.94 21.48
CA GLU A 33 -3.28 13.36 22.36
C GLU A 33 -1.91 13.14 21.72
N GLU A 34 -1.74 12.05 20.95
CA GLU A 34 -0.52 11.83 20.18
C GLU A 34 -0.39 12.83 19.02
N GLU A 35 -1.50 13.15 18.36
CA GLU A 35 -1.52 14.19 17.33
C GLU A 35 -1.15 15.56 17.90
N LYS A 36 -1.62 15.93 19.10
CA LYS A 36 -1.18 17.16 19.78
C LYS A 36 0.32 17.17 20.10
N LYS A 37 0.93 15.99 20.31
CA LYS A 37 2.38 15.82 20.50
C LYS A 37 3.17 15.82 19.18
N GLY A 38 2.50 15.96 18.05
CA GLY A 38 3.14 16.05 16.73
C GLY A 38 3.26 14.73 15.99
N PHE A 39 2.72 13.62 16.51
CA PHE A 39 2.68 12.36 15.76
C PHE A 39 1.72 12.48 14.57
N ARG A 40 2.17 12.00 13.41
CA ARG A 40 1.41 12.06 12.14
C ARG A 40 1.61 10.75 11.39
N LEU A 41 0.54 10.28 10.76
CA LEU A 41 0.64 9.17 9.82
C LEU A 41 1.43 9.59 8.57
N PRO A 42 2.09 8.65 7.87
CA PRO A 42 2.69 8.91 6.58
C PRO A 42 1.67 9.50 5.59
N TYR A 43 2.10 10.44 4.77
CA TYR A 43 1.26 11.04 3.75
C TYR A 43 2.07 11.42 2.51
N ILE A 44 1.37 11.63 1.40
CA ILE A 44 1.95 11.97 0.10
C ILE A 44 1.32 13.25 -0.45
N PHE A 45 2.10 14.01 -1.23
CA PHE A 45 1.61 15.20 -1.94
C PHE A 45 2.50 15.54 -3.15
N GLY A 46 2.06 16.50 -3.97
CA GLY A 46 2.75 16.91 -5.19
C GLY A 46 2.66 15.88 -6.32
N GLY A 47 3.43 16.07 -7.40
CA GLY A 47 3.28 15.26 -8.61
C GLY A 47 1.87 15.46 -9.21
N PRO A 48 1.04 14.40 -9.37
CA PRO A 48 -0.32 14.51 -9.89
C PRO A 48 -1.37 14.94 -8.85
N LEU A 49 -0.97 15.29 -7.63
CA LEU A 49 -1.88 15.48 -6.49
C LEU A 49 -2.00 16.96 -6.10
N ASP A 50 -3.25 17.45 -6.06
CA ASP A 50 -3.59 18.82 -5.61
C ASP A 50 -3.69 18.96 -4.07
N ASN A 51 -3.77 17.85 -3.35
CA ASN A 51 -3.98 17.80 -1.90
C ASN A 51 -2.97 16.84 -1.24
N GLU A 52 -2.93 16.84 0.09
CA GLU A 52 -2.25 15.82 0.87
C GLU A 52 -3.12 14.57 1.03
N TYR A 53 -2.52 13.38 0.87
CA TYR A 53 -3.19 12.09 1.02
C TYR A 53 -2.49 11.27 2.11
N GLU A 54 -3.21 10.93 3.17
CA GLU A 54 -2.71 10.18 4.32
C GLU A 54 -2.93 8.68 4.14
N ILE A 55 -1.98 7.86 4.58
CA ILE A 55 -2.07 6.40 4.46
C ILE A 55 -3.27 5.83 5.24
N GLU A 56 -3.95 4.85 4.64
CA GLU A 56 -5.01 4.06 5.29
C GLU A 56 -4.59 2.59 5.48
N GLY A 57 -3.75 2.05 4.61
CA GLY A 57 -3.26 0.68 4.71
C GLY A 57 -2.52 0.23 3.45
N LEU A 58 -2.25 -1.08 3.37
CA LEU A 58 -1.73 -1.71 2.17
C LEU A 58 -2.27 -3.14 2.00
N HIS A 59 -2.25 -3.64 0.78
CA HIS A 59 -2.64 -5.01 0.44
C HIS A 59 -1.89 -5.51 -0.79
N PHE A 60 -2.08 -6.78 -1.13
CA PHE A 60 -1.29 -7.49 -2.14
C PHE A 60 -2.19 -8.21 -3.15
N HIS A 61 -1.71 -8.28 -4.39
CA HIS A 61 -2.27 -9.12 -5.45
C HIS A 61 -1.18 -10.05 -5.94
N TRP A 62 -1.47 -11.34 -5.99
CA TRP A 62 -0.55 -12.38 -6.45
C TRP A 62 -1.31 -13.42 -7.25
N GLY A 63 -0.59 -14.24 -8.01
CA GLY A 63 -1.19 -15.37 -8.71
C GLY A 63 -0.43 -16.67 -8.53
N ASP A 64 -0.87 -17.69 -9.24
CA ASP A 64 -0.37 -19.07 -9.14
C ASP A 64 0.98 -19.27 -9.84
N LYS A 65 1.41 -18.31 -10.67
CA LYS A 65 2.66 -18.38 -11.44
C LYS A 65 3.37 -17.04 -11.46
N ASN A 66 4.68 -17.09 -11.65
CA ASN A 66 5.56 -15.91 -11.68
C ASN A 66 5.31 -14.95 -12.87
N ASN A 67 4.34 -15.20 -13.74
CA ASN A 67 4.00 -14.34 -14.88
C ASN A 67 2.53 -13.87 -14.87
N ARG A 68 1.84 -14.00 -13.73
CA ARG A 68 0.45 -13.58 -13.56
C ARG A 68 0.18 -13.37 -12.07
N GLY A 69 -0.04 -12.14 -11.65
CA GLY A 69 -0.35 -11.83 -10.25
C GLY A 69 -0.62 -10.35 -10.04
N SER A 70 0.16 -9.49 -10.68
CA SER A 70 -0.12 -8.07 -10.76
C SER A 70 -1.44 -7.79 -11.47
N GLU A 71 -2.18 -6.80 -10.98
CA GLU A 71 -3.39 -6.27 -11.60
C GLU A 71 -3.01 -5.42 -12.82
N HIS A 72 -2.03 -4.53 -12.66
CA HIS A 72 -1.45 -3.75 -13.75
C HIS A 72 -0.51 -4.59 -14.63
N THR A 73 -0.30 -4.10 -15.85
CA THR A 73 0.69 -4.63 -16.81
C THR A 73 1.62 -3.53 -17.26
N LEU A 74 2.93 -3.83 -17.32
CA LEU A 74 3.91 -2.97 -17.97
C LEU A 74 4.30 -3.59 -19.31
N ASN A 75 4.02 -2.89 -20.42
CA ASN A 75 4.25 -3.39 -21.77
C ASN A 75 3.68 -4.81 -21.98
N ASP A 76 2.40 -5.00 -21.60
CA ASP A 76 1.67 -6.27 -21.64
C ASP A 76 2.24 -7.41 -20.78
N MET A 77 3.24 -7.13 -19.93
CA MET A 77 3.79 -8.10 -18.98
C MET A 77 3.13 -7.96 -17.61
N ARG A 78 2.67 -9.09 -17.07
CA ARG A 78 2.25 -9.22 -15.67
C ARG A 78 3.40 -9.74 -14.83
N LEU A 79 3.45 -9.27 -13.59
CA LEU A 79 4.47 -9.61 -12.61
C LEU A 79 3.86 -10.56 -11.56
N PRO A 80 4.70 -11.32 -10.82
CA PRO A 80 4.24 -12.27 -9.81
C PRO A 80 3.38 -11.65 -8.70
N LEU A 81 3.72 -10.42 -8.28
CA LEU A 81 3.12 -9.76 -7.14
C LEU A 81 3.02 -8.25 -7.40
N GLU A 82 1.92 -7.66 -6.95
CA GLU A 82 1.72 -6.22 -6.90
C GLU A 82 1.21 -5.82 -5.50
N MET A 83 1.85 -4.84 -4.89
CA MET A 83 1.43 -4.25 -3.63
C MET A 83 0.77 -2.91 -3.88
N HIS A 84 -0.37 -2.67 -3.24
CA HIS A 84 -1.05 -1.39 -3.22
C HIS A 84 -0.93 -0.73 -1.86
N ILE A 85 -0.43 0.50 -1.80
CA ILE A 85 -0.51 1.36 -0.61
C ILE A 85 -1.60 2.41 -0.84
N ILE A 86 -2.64 2.37 0.00
CA ILE A 86 -3.82 3.22 -0.15
C ILE A 86 -3.65 4.48 0.69
N HIS A 87 -3.86 5.64 0.06
CA HIS A 87 -3.88 6.93 0.73
C HIS A 87 -5.23 7.62 0.49
N ARG A 88 -5.83 8.15 1.55
CA ARG A 88 -7.03 8.96 1.51
C ARG A 88 -6.68 10.44 1.45
N ASN A 89 -7.34 11.18 0.57
CA ASN A 89 -7.27 12.64 0.54
C ASN A 89 -7.72 13.22 1.89
N LYS A 90 -6.84 14.00 2.55
CA LYS A 90 -7.11 14.59 3.87
C LYS A 90 -8.29 15.56 3.87
N LYS A 91 -8.74 16.02 2.69
CA LYS A 91 -9.96 16.80 2.50
C LYS A 91 -11.21 16.10 3.05
N TYR A 92 -11.27 14.76 2.97
CA TYR A 92 -12.41 13.96 3.38
C TYR A 92 -12.15 13.30 4.72
N ARG A 93 -13.14 13.23 5.62
CA ARG A 93 -12.95 12.74 7.00
C ARG A 93 -12.80 11.22 7.08
N SER A 94 -13.37 10.50 6.13
CA SER A 94 -13.42 9.04 6.15
C SER A 94 -13.18 8.45 4.77
N LEU A 95 -12.79 7.18 4.73
CA LEU A 95 -12.65 6.44 3.47
C LEU A 95 -14.00 6.38 2.72
N ALA A 96 -15.11 6.19 3.45
CA ALA A 96 -16.45 6.13 2.87
C ALA A 96 -16.90 7.45 2.21
N GLU A 97 -16.50 8.58 2.78
CA GLU A 97 -16.71 9.90 2.17
C GLU A 97 -15.80 10.09 0.96
N ALA A 98 -14.51 9.79 1.10
CA ALA A 98 -13.54 9.93 0.03
C ALA A 98 -13.93 9.17 -1.23
N LEU A 99 -14.45 7.95 -1.10
CA LEU A 99 -14.90 7.12 -2.21
C LEU A 99 -16.08 7.69 -3.02
N GLN A 100 -16.73 8.76 -2.54
CA GLN A 100 -17.79 9.47 -3.27
C GLN A 100 -17.24 10.56 -4.18
N HIS A 101 -15.91 10.75 -4.22
CA HIS A 101 -15.28 11.83 -4.96
C HIS A 101 -14.13 11.33 -5.86
N PRO A 102 -13.95 11.91 -7.06
CA PRO A 102 -12.94 11.47 -8.04
C PRO A 102 -11.48 11.73 -7.59
N ASP A 103 -11.28 12.58 -6.58
CA ASP A 103 -10.01 12.86 -5.91
C ASP A 103 -9.95 12.21 -4.51
N GLY A 104 -10.76 11.18 -4.27
CA GLY A 104 -10.91 10.53 -2.97
C GLY A 104 -9.63 9.89 -2.48
N LEU A 105 -9.00 9.10 -3.34
CA LEU A 105 -7.85 8.27 -3.02
C LEU A 105 -6.68 8.52 -3.98
N CYS A 106 -5.48 8.28 -3.47
CA CYS A 106 -4.29 8.02 -4.27
C CYS A 106 -3.75 6.64 -3.89
N VAL A 107 -3.58 5.76 -4.87
CA VAL A 107 -3.04 4.41 -4.64
C VAL A 107 -1.69 4.31 -5.32
N LEU A 108 -0.69 3.92 -4.54
CA LEU A 108 0.66 3.63 -5.02
C LEU A 108 0.76 2.13 -5.32
N ALA A 109 1.10 1.79 -6.56
CA ALA A 109 1.28 0.41 -7.01
C ALA A 109 2.76 0.08 -7.21
N PHE A 110 3.20 -1.01 -6.57
CA PHE A 110 4.58 -1.49 -6.60
C PHE A 110 4.61 -2.94 -7.08
N PHE A 111 5.36 -3.19 -8.14
CA PHE A 111 5.57 -4.54 -8.63
C PHE A 111 6.73 -5.22 -7.92
N TYR A 112 6.60 -6.53 -7.72
CA TYR A 112 7.67 -7.39 -7.22
C TYR A 112 7.99 -8.50 -8.21
N GLN A 113 9.27 -8.81 -8.36
CA GLN A 113 9.79 -9.82 -9.28
C GLN A 113 10.60 -10.87 -8.52
N VAL A 114 10.38 -12.14 -8.85
CA VAL A 114 11.10 -13.27 -8.23
C VAL A 114 12.59 -13.19 -8.56
N VAL A 115 13.43 -13.29 -7.53
CA VAL A 115 14.89 -13.33 -7.67
C VAL A 115 15.50 -14.61 -7.08
N GLU A 116 16.75 -14.91 -7.42
CA GLU A 116 17.44 -16.12 -6.94
C GLU A 116 18.01 -15.99 -5.51
N PHE A 117 18.09 -14.78 -4.98
CA PHE A 117 18.58 -14.52 -3.63
C PHE A 117 17.43 -14.25 -2.66
N ASP A 118 17.69 -14.45 -1.37
CA ASP A 118 16.70 -14.28 -0.32
C ASP A 118 16.42 -12.79 -0.05
N ALA A 119 15.44 -12.23 -0.77
CA ALA A 119 15.03 -10.84 -0.65
C ALA A 119 14.31 -10.58 0.69
N LYS A 120 14.84 -9.64 1.48
CA LYS A 120 14.34 -9.37 2.83
C LYS A 120 13.30 -8.25 2.94
N LEU A 121 12.97 -7.57 1.84
CA LEU A 121 12.07 -6.41 1.83
C LEU A 121 10.72 -6.70 2.51
N LEU A 122 10.07 -7.80 2.16
CA LEU A 122 8.74 -8.16 2.70
C LEU A 122 8.80 -9.05 3.95
N THR A 123 9.99 -9.27 4.53
CA THR A 123 10.17 -10.12 5.73
C THR A 123 9.22 -9.77 6.89
N PRO A 124 8.96 -8.49 7.23
CA PRO A 124 8.04 -8.14 8.31
C PRO A 124 6.62 -8.69 8.12
N ILE A 125 6.19 -8.90 6.88
CA ILE A 125 4.85 -9.34 6.51
C ILE A 125 4.86 -10.86 6.26
N VAL A 126 5.79 -11.34 5.42
CA VAL A 126 5.82 -12.75 4.95
C VAL A 126 6.05 -13.76 6.07
N LYS A 127 6.87 -13.42 7.08
CA LYS A 127 7.17 -14.33 8.19
C LYS A 127 5.95 -14.76 9.01
N ASN A 128 4.85 -14.01 8.94
CA ASN A 128 3.67 -14.21 9.77
C ASN A 128 2.47 -14.74 8.97
N LEU A 129 2.63 -15.02 7.66
CA LEU A 129 1.51 -15.41 6.79
C LEU A 129 0.86 -16.74 7.20
N SER A 130 1.64 -17.69 7.74
CA SER A 130 1.10 -18.97 8.21
C SER A 130 0.10 -18.82 9.35
N ALA A 131 0.21 -17.75 10.15
CA ALA A 131 -0.74 -17.48 11.22
C ALA A 131 -2.09 -16.94 10.71
N ILE A 132 -2.14 -16.48 9.45
CA ILE A 132 -3.35 -15.95 8.81
C ILE A 132 -3.75 -16.74 7.54
N GLU A 133 -3.39 -18.02 7.47
CA GLU A 133 -3.69 -18.86 6.30
C GLU A 133 -5.19 -18.98 6.04
N ASN A 134 -5.99 -19.09 7.11
CA ASN A 134 -7.43 -19.29 7.01
C ASN A 134 -8.19 -17.97 6.77
N TYR A 135 -9.32 -18.07 6.08
CA TYR A 135 -10.22 -16.94 5.87
C TYR A 135 -10.60 -16.24 7.18
N ASN A 136 -10.62 -14.90 7.15
CA ASN A 136 -11.03 -14.03 8.24
C ASN A 136 -10.20 -14.19 9.52
N THR A 137 -8.94 -14.62 9.38
CA THR A 137 -7.97 -14.65 10.47
C THR A 137 -7.13 -13.39 10.47
N THR A 138 -6.75 -12.97 11.67
CA THR A 138 -6.04 -11.72 11.91
C THR A 138 -4.93 -11.98 12.92
N MET A 139 -3.80 -11.30 12.72
CA MET A 139 -2.64 -11.35 13.62
C MET A 139 -2.07 -9.95 13.81
N GLN A 140 -1.65 -9.64 15.04
CA GLN A 140 -0.81 -8.48 15.30
C GLN A 140 0.64 -8.82 15.00
N LEU A 141 1.31 -7.97 14.23
CA LEU A 141 2.73 -8.14 13.96
C LEU A 141 3.54 -7.90 15.24
N PRO A 142 4.59 -8.70 15.50
CA PRO A 142 5.41 -8.55 16.71
C PRO A 142 6.22 -7.25 16.73
N HIS A 143 6.51 -6.70 15.55
CA HIS A 143 7.28 -5.47 15.37
C HIS A 143 6.65 -4.60 14.29
N THR A 144 6.75 -3.28 14.46
CA THR A 144 6.46 -2.32 13.40
C THR A 144 7.65 -2.15 12.46
N PHE A 145 7.42 -1.53 11.31
CA PHE A 145 8.44 -1.21 10.30
C PHE A 145 8.10 0.11 9.62
N SER A 146 9.04 0.66 8.86
CA SER A 146 8.82 1.86 8.05
C SER A 146 8.49 1.47 6.60
N LEU A 147 7.65 2.24 5.92
CA LEU A 147 7.29 1.95 4.51
C LEU A 147 8.52 1.97 3.60
N SER A 148 9.45 2.88 3.85
CA SER A 148 10.74 2.91 3.15
C SER A 148 11.53 1.61 3.25
N SER A 149 11.43 0.87 4.36
CA SER A 149 12.15 -0.41 4.51
C SER A 149 11.64 -1.51 3.58
N ILE A 150 10.35 -1.46 3.18
CA ILE A 150 9.75 -2.43 2.27
C ILE A 150 9.77 -1.97 0.80
N LEU A 151 10.23 -0.73 0.57
CA LEU A 151 10.37 -0.07 -0.73
C LEU A 151 11.84 0.27 -1.06
N ALA A 152 12.79 -0.20 -0.26
CA ALA A 152 14.19 0.21 -0.38
C ALA A 152 14.76 -0.17 -1.75
N GLY A 153 15.38 0.80 -2.42
CA GLY A 153 15.99 0.63 -3.74
C GLY A 153 15.12 1.00 -4.92
N LEU A 154 13.86 1.43 -4.70
CA LEU A 154 13.01 1.94 -5.77
C LEU A 154 13.32 3.40 -6.08
N ASP A 155 13.42 3.73 -7.37
CA ASP A 155 13.36 5.11 -7.85
C ASP A 155 11.91 5.62 -7.81
N THR A 156 11.63 6.54 -6.89
CA THR A 156 10.28 7.09 -6.71
C THR A 156 9.98 8.29 -7.62
N GLU A 157 10.92 8.69 -8.47
CA GLU A 157 10.73 9.77 -9.45
C GLU A 157 10.11 9.26 -10.76
N ARG A 158 10.21 7.96 -11.05
CA ARG A 158 9.74 7.34 -12.28
C ARG A 158 8.47 6.52 -12.07
N PHE A 159 7.35 7.09 -12.48
CA PHE A 159 6.05 6.45 -12.39
C PHE A 159 5.12 6.85 -13.53
N TYR A 160 4.12 6.02 -13.78
CA TYR A 160 2.94 6.36 -14.56
C TYR A 160 1.82 6.81 -13.63
N THR A 161 0.94 7.70 -14.10
CA THR A 161 -0.22 8.11 -13.31
C THR A 161 -1.44 8.29 -14.19
N TYR A 162 -2.60 7.92 -13.66
CA TYR A 162 -3.87 8.07 -14.34
C TYR A 162 -5.03 8.12 -13.33
N LYS A 163 -6.17 8.67 -13.74
CA LYS A 163 -7.43 8.61 -12.98
C LYS A 163 -8.13 7.30 -13.30
N GLY A 164 -8.54 6.56 -12.28
CA GLY A 164 -9.19 5.27 -12.40
C GLY A 164 -10.08 4.96 -11.20
N SER A 165 -10.27 3.67 -10.95
CA SER A 165 -11.18 3.17 -9.93
C SER A 165 -10.48 2.31 -8.87
N LEU A 166 -11.24 1.92 -7.86
CA LEU A 166 -10.95 0.70 -7.12
C LEU A 166 -10.93 -0.50 -8.08
N THR A 167 -10.05 -1.46 -7.83
CA THR A 167 -9.99 -2.73 -8.58
C THR A 167 -10.91 -3.81 -7.99
N THR A 168 -11.56 -3.51 -6.87
CA THR A 168 -12.56 -4.36 -6.22
C THR A 168 -13.89 -3.60 -6.05
N PRO A 169 -15.03 -4.32 -5.94
CA PRO A 169 -16.32 -3.70 -5.70
C PRO A 169 -16.29 -2.73 -4.50
N PRO A 170 -16.90 -1.53 -4.59
CA PRO A 170 -17.86 -1.11 -5.62
C PRO A 170 -17.24 -0.51 -6.90
N CYS A 171 -15.94 -0.68 -7.14
CA CYS A 171 -15.24 -0.16 -8.33
C CYS A 171 -15.39 1.36 -8.50
N ALA A 172 -15.46 2.10 -7.39
CA ALA A 172 -15.65 3.55 -7.40
C ALA A 172 -14.52 4.23 -8.16
N GLU A 173 -14.85 5.10 -9.12
CA GLU A 173 -13.93 5.94 -9.90
C GLU A 173 -13.40 7.12 -9.08
N ALA A 174 -12.76 6.78 -7.95
CA ALA A 174 -12.32 7.70 -6.91
C ALA A 174 -10.78 7.70 -6.74
N VAL A 175 -10.04 7.07 -7.66
CA VAL A 175 -8.62 6.74 -7.46
C VAL A 175 -7.74 7.48 -8.45
N THR A 176 -6.74 8.19 -7.94
CA THR A 176 -5.55 8.55 -8.71
C THR A 176 -4.52 7.45 -8.54
N TRP A 177 -4.21 6.74 -9.61
CA TRP A 177 -3.19 5.69 -9.59
C TRP A 177 -1.81 6.29 -9.81
N VAL A 178 -0.83 5.80 -9.07
CA VAL A 178 0.60 6.04 -9.29
C VAL A 178 1.27 4.68 -9.35
N VAL A 179 1.71 4.29 -10.55
CA VAL A 179 2.26 2.97 -10.86
C VAL A 179 3.76 3.12 -11.10
N PHE A 180 4.58 2.59 -10.19
CA PHE A 180 6.03 2.65 -10.32
C PHE A 180 6.51 1.65 -11.38
N SER A 181 7.41 2.09 -12.27
CA SER A 181 7.84 1.27 -13.42
C SER A 181 8.95 0.27 -13.10
N ASP A 182 9.65 0.47 -11.98
CA ASP A 182 10.72 -0.41 -11.52
C ASP A 182 10.15 -1.51 -10.60
N TYR A 183 10.87 -2.63 -10.51
CA TYR A 183 10.44 -3.81 -9.76
C TYR A 183 11.30 -3.99 -8.50
N LEU A 184 10.65 -4.36 -7.40
CA LEU A 184 11.32 -4.76 -6.17
C LEU A 184 11.60 -6.28 -6.17
N PRO A 185 12.72 -6.75 -5.62
CA PRO A 185 12.99 -8.18 -5.53
C PRO A 185 12.09 -8.85 -4.48
N ILE A 186 11.59 -10.05 -4.79
CA ILE A 186 10.95 -10.99 -3.85
C ILE A 186 11.51 -12.40 -3.97
#